data_AF-A0A941E794-F1
#
_entry.id   AF-A0A941E794-F1
#
_cell.length_a   1.000
_cell.length_b   1.000
_cell.length_c   1.000
_cell.angle_alpha   90.00
_cell.angle_beta   90.00
_cell.angle_gamma   90.00
#
_symmetry.space_group_name_H-M   'P 1'
#
loop_
_entity.id
_entity.type
_entity.pdbx_description
1 polymer ?
#
loop_
_entity_poly.entity_id
_entity_poly.type
_entity_poly.pdbx_seq_one_letter_code
_entity_poly.pdbx_strand_id
1 'polypeptide(L)'
;MTTHGPDLDRLARILGTPETSWLLERIRKRAAEGRTLTGTLTLSTASPAQRRAVDTLLGRAPSRGTSLTVRLEELDAIVRTSGIHPGGLRAAVEELTGPIPDTKANAQAEAQAWRRAYEPLDQALSGNAFLEAWWTRPHTRGAFKRLAGGDPAAARTLAAHTATVLTALPADGVALPILAARATGDAHALDADRPIGRLVLAGHRVMGPLARTRPRDPDHRPEVRAAPRPVG
;
A
#
# COMPACT_ATOMS: atom_id res chain seq x y z
N MET A 1 32.24 -21.15 26.99
CA MET A 1 31.05 -21.59 26.23
C MET A 1 31.27 -21.15 24.79
N THR A 2 31.66 -22.07 23.92
CA THR A 2 31.99 -21.77 22.51
C THR A 2 30.69 -21.66 21.72
N THR A 3 30.26 -20.44 21.41
CA THR A 3 29.15 -20.19 20.49
C THR A 3 29.66 -20.49 19.08
N HIS A 4 29.46 -21.73 18.61
CA HIS A 4 29.81 -22.09 17.24
C HIS A 4 28.87 -21.32 16.29
N GLY A 5 29.43 -20.63 15.30
CA GLY A 5 28.64 -19.96 14.26
C GLY A 5 27.83 -20.96 13.43
N PRO A 6 26.91 -20.49 12.57
CA PRO A 6 26.14 -21.37 11.70
C PRO A 6 27.07 -22.22 10.80
N ASP A 7 26.82 -23.53 10.76
CA ASP A 7 27.54 -24.46 9.88
C ASP A 7 26.84 -24.48 8.51
N LEU A 8 27.18 -23.48 7.69
CA LEU A 8 26.56 -23.24 6.39
C LEU A 8 26.83 -24.38 5.39
N ASP A 9 27.99 -25.01 5.46
CA ASP A 9 28.33 -26.14 4.59
C ASP A 9 27.47 -27.37 4.92
N ARG A 10 27.25 -27.65 6.21
CA ARG A 10 26.35 -28.71 6.65
C ARG A 10 24.89 -28.36 6.35
N LEU A 11 24.51 -27.08 6.50
CA LEU A 11 23.19 -26.59 6.15
C LEU A 11 22.88 -26.83 4.66
N ALA A 12 23.79 -26.45 3.76
CA ALA A 12 23.64 -26.66 2.32
C ALA A 12 23.56 -28.16 1.95
N ARG A 13 24.34 -29.00 2.63
CA ARG A 13 24.38 -30.45 2.37
C ARG A 13 23.11 -31.20 2.78
N ILE A 14 22.42 -30.71 3.82
CA ILE A 14 21.24 -31.38 4.39
C ILE A 14 19.94 -30.75 3.88
N LEU A 15 19.86 -29.42 3.86
CA LEU A 15 18.65 -28.68 3.50
C LEU A 15 18.71 -28.05 2.12
N GLY A 16 19.90 -27.88 1.52
CA GLY A 16 20.09 -27.29 0.19
C GLY A 16 20.06 -28.31 -0.97
N THR A 17 19.53 -29.52 -0.77
CA THR A 17 19.49 -30.54 -1.83
C THR A 17 18.24 -30.40 -2.71
N PRO A 18 18.26 -30.91 -3.96
CA PRO A 18 17.08 -30.93 -4.83
C PRO A 18 15.88 -31.63 -4.19
N GLU A 19 16.13 -32.65 -3.35
CA GLU A 19 15.12 -33.44 -2.65
C GLU A 19 14.41 -32.65 -1.54
N THR A 20 15.05 -31.63 -0.96
CA THR A 20 14.48 -30.77 0.09
C THR A 20 13.99 -29.41 -0.45
N SER A 21 14.17 -29.12 -1.74
CA SER A 21 13.72 -27.87 -2.39
C SER A 21 12.25 -27.54 -2.14
N TRP A 22 11.35 -28.52 -2.29
CA TRP A 22 9.90 -28.34 -2.05
C TRP A 22 9.59 -27.88 -0.62
N LEU A 23 10.40 -28.31 0.35
CA LEU A 23 10.25 -27.96 1.77
C LEU A 23 10.71 -26.52 1.98
N LEU A 24 11.87 -26.15 1.42
CA LEU A 24 12.37 -24.77 1.44
C LEU A 24 11.37 -23.80 0.79
N GLU A 25 10.84 -24.12 -0.38
CA GLU A 25 9.87 -23.29 -1.09
C GLU A 25 8.59 -23.06 -0.28
N ARG A 26 8.06 -24.10 0.37
CA ARG A 26 6.86 -23.99 1.20
C ARG A 26 7.10 -23.24 2.50
N ILE A 27 8.26 -23.44 3.13
CA ILE A 27 8.67 -22.67 4.31
C ILE A 27 8.84 -21.20 3.92
N ARG A 28 9.54 -20.91 2.83
CA ARG A 28 9.73 -19.56 2.28
C ARG A 28 8.40 -18.89 2.00
N LYS A 29 7.48 -19.56 1.31
CA LYS A 29 6.13 -19.03 1.03
C LYS A 29 5.37 -18.71 2.33
N ARG A 30 5.37 -19.65 3.28
CA ARG A 30 4.67 -19.48 4.56
C ARG A 30 5.27 -18.34 5.40
N ALA A 31 6.59 -18.25 5.45
CA ALA A 31 7.32 -17.18 6.12
C ALA A 31 7.10 -15.82 5.44
N ALA A 32 7.01 -15.80 4.10
CA ALA A 32 6.71 -14.60 3.33
C ALA A 32 5.29 -14.08 3.61
N GLU A 33 4.32 -14.98 3.79
CA GLU A 33 2.95 -14.67 4.23
C GLU A 33 2.86 -14.17 5.70
N GLY A 34 3.99 -14.10 6.42
CA GLY A 34 4.03 -13.71 7.84
C GLY A 34 3.39 -14.74 8.79
N ARG A 35 3.25 -16.00 8.34
CA ARG A 35 2.69 -17.08 9.15
C ARG A 35 3.78 -17.71 10.01
N THR A 36 3.40 -18.19 11.20
CA THR A 36 4.30 -18.95 12.06
C THR A 36 4.73 -20.24 11.37
N LEU A 37 6.01 -20.61 11.53
CA LEU A 37 6.57 -21.88 11.06
C LEU A 37 6.22 -23.02 12.03
N THR A 38 4.92 -23.20 12.26
CA THR A 38 4.37 -24.25 13.12
C THR A 38 3.35 -25.10 12.34
N GLY A 39 3.16 -26.34 12.79
CA GLY A 39 2.26 -27.31 12.17
C GLY A 39 2.94 -28.15 11.11
N THR A 40 2.15 -28.73 10.21
CA THR A 40 2.63 -29.73 9.25
C THR A 40 2.70 -29.21 7.82
N LEU A 41 3.72 -29.68 7.08
CA LEU A 41 3.80 -29.60 5.63
C LEU A 41 3.72 -31.02 5.06
N THR A 42 2.77 -31.26 4.17
CA THR A 42 2.54 -32.59 3.59
C THR A 42 2.75 -32.57 2.08
N LEU A 43 3.70 -33.37 1.60
CA LEU A 43 3.92 -33.65 0.19
C LEU A 43 3.17 -34.94 -0.17
N SER A 44 2.10 -34.83 -0.94
CA SER A 44 1.18 -35.95 -1.25
C SER A 44 1.77 -37.01 -2.18
N THR A 45 2.69 -36.64 -3.06
CA THR A 45 3.36 -37.52 -4.04
C THR A 45 4.87 -37.41 -3.90
N ALA A 46 5.40 -37.91 -2.78
CA ALA A 46 6.82 -37.85 -2.46
C ALA A 46 7.62 -38.95 -3.15
N SER A 47 8.70 -38.57 -3.84
CA SER A 47 9.63 -39.53 -4.41
C SER A 47 10.38 -40.31 -3.31
N PRO A 48 10.91 -41.52 -3.60
CA PRO A 48 11.75 -42.24 -2.64
C PRO A 48 12.97 -41.44 -2.17
N ALA A 49 13.56 -40.62 -3.04
CA ALA A 49 14.70 -39.77 -2.71
C ALA A 49 14.29 -38.63 -1.74
N GLN A 50 13.16 -37.97 -2.00
CA GLN A 50 12.59 -36.95 -1.10
C GLN A 50 12.29 -37.49 0.29
N ARG A 51 11.72 -38.69 0.37
CA ARG A 51 11.46 -39.36 1.65
C ARG A 51 12.74 -39.67 2.40
N ARG A 52 13.73 -40.29 1.75
CA ARG A 52 15.02 -40.61 2.38
C ARG A 52 15.73 -39.37 2.89
N ALA A 53 15.73 -38.28 2.13
CA ALA A 53 16.34 -37.01 2.54
C ALA A 53 15.67 -36.46 3.81
N VAL A 54 14.34 -36.44 3.84
CA VAL A 54 13.58 -35.95 5.00
C VAL A 54 13.67 -36.89 6.21
N ASP A 55 13.61 -38.21 6.01
CA ASP A 55 13.77 -39.18 7.09
C ASP A 55 15.17 -39.08 7.72
N THR A 56 16.21 -38.89 6.90
CA THR A 56 17.59 -38.65 7.37
C THR A 56 17.69 -37.34 8.15
N LEU A 57 17.09 -36.27 7.64
CA LEU A 57 17.03 -34.97 8.29
C LEU A 57 16.33 -35.03 9.66
N LEU A 58 15.25 -35.81 9.76
CA LEU A 58 14.48 -35.96 11.00
C LEU A 58 15.02 -37.06 11.93
N GLY A 59 16.06 -37.81 11.51
CA GLY A 59 16.58 -38.96 12.26
C GLY A 59 15.56 -40.09 12.42
N ARG A 60 14.64 -40.26 11.47
CA ARG A 60 13.52 -41.21 11.53
C ARG A 60 13.82 -42.48 10.75
N ALA A 61 13.13 -43.56 11.12
CA ALA A 61 13.13 -44.79 10.33
C ALA A 61 12.53 -44.55 8.92
N PRO A 62 13.00 -45.26 7.88
CA PRO A 62 12.53 -45.07 6.51
C PRO A 62 11.01 -45.19 6.38
N SER A 63 10.38 -44.13 5.89
CA SER A 63 8.93 -44.02 5.74
C SER A 63 8.40 -44.80 4.53
N ARG A 64 7.31 -45.55 4.75
CA ARG A 64 6.58 -46.30 3.70
C ARG A 64 5.35 -45.50 3.25
N GLY A 65 4.99 -45.61 1.98
CA GLY A 65 3.82 -44.90 1.39
C GLY A 65 4.20 -43.83 0.36
N THR A 66 3.21 -43.06 -0.10
CA THR A 66 3.36 -42.04 -1.16
C THR A 66 3.34 -40.60 -0.64
N SER A 67 2.82 -40.39 0.58
CA SER A 67 2.74 -39.08 1.23
C SER A 67 3.84 -38.90 2.28
N LEU A 68 4.38 -37.70 2.40
CA LEU A 68 5.43 -37.32 3.33
C LEU A 68 4.99 -36.10 4.13
N THR A 69 4.97 -36.21 5.46
CA THR A 69 4.55 -35.11 6.35
C THR A 69 5.68 -34.70 7.29
N VAL A 70 6.00 -33.40 7.31
CA VAL A 70 7.04 -32.80 8.14
C VAL A 70 6.38 -31.86 9.14
N ARG A 71 6.70 -32.03 10.43
CA ARG A 71 6.33 -31.08 11.49
C ARG A 71 7.38 -29.98 11.56
N LEU A 72 6.96 -28.73 11.41
CA LEU A 72 7.88 -27.60 11.34
C LEU A 72 8.54 -27.30 12.68
N GLU A 73 7.83 -27.48 13.79
CA GLU A 73 8.37 -27.32 15.14
C GLU A 73 9.48 -28.33 15.46
N GLU A 74 9.36 -29.57 14.98
CA GLU A 74 10.38 -30.60 15.16
C GLU A 74 11.60 -30.31 14.29
N LEU A 75 11.37 -29.88 13.06
CA LEU A 75 12.45 -29.48 12.16
C LEU A 75 13.22 -28.26 12.73
N ASP A 76 12.52 -27.25 13.25
CA ASP A 76 13.15 -26.09 13.89
C ASP A 76 13.97 -26.49 15.12
N ALA A 77 13.44 -27.38 15.96
CA ALA A 77 14.16 -27.92 17.10
C ALA A 77 15.43 -28.68 16.68
N ILE A 78 15.37 -29.47 15.61
CA ILE A 78 16.54 -30.19 15.07
C ILE A 78 17.58 -29.20 14.56
N VAL A 79 17.19 -28.20 13.77
CA VAL A 79 18.13 -27.18 13.23
C VAL A 79 18.85 -26.44 14.36
N ARG A 80 18.14 -26.10 15.44
CA ARG A 80 18.73 -25.43 16.62
C ARG A 80 19.63 -26.38 17.42
N THR A 81 19.13 -27.56 17.77
CA THR A 81 19.80 -28.49 18.69
C THR A 81 21.02 -29.16 18.05
N SER A 82 20.98 -29.40 16.73
CA SER A 82 22.11 -29.98 15.99
C SER A 82 23.25 -28.99 15.70
N GLY A 83 23.06 -27.71 16.05
CA GLY A 83 24.02 -26.64 15.79
C GLY A 83 24.13 -26.20 14.33
N ILE A 84 23.22 -26.66 13.45
CA ILE A 84 23.23 -26.29 12.02
C ILE A 84 23.03 -24.78 11.87
N HIS A 85 22.03 -24.23 12.56
CA HIS A 85 21.79 -22.78 12.54
C HIS A 85 21.20 -22.29 13.87
N PRO A 86 21.90 -21.44 14.65
CA PRO A 86 21.43 -20.98 15.95
C PRO A 86 20.16 -20.11 15.87
N GLY A 87 19.98 -19.40 14.75
CA GLY A 87 18.76 -18.63 14.45
C GLY A 87 17.51 -19.47 14.17
N GLY A 88 17.65 -20.79 14.08
CA GLY A 88 16.55 -21.72 13.76
C GLY A 88 16.21 -21.80 12.28
N LEU A 89 15.09 -22.44 11.97
CA LEU A 89 14.67 -22.85 10.64
C LEU A 89 14.46 -21.67 9.69
N ARG A 90 13.83 -20.58 10.15
CA ARG A 90 13.61 -19.40 9.29
C ARG A 90 14.93 -18.83 8.78
N ALA A 91 15.87 -18.59 9.70
CA ALA A 91 17.18 -18.02 9.35
C ALA A 91 17.97 -18.98 8.46
N ALA A 92 17.92 -20.29 8.72
CA ALA A 92 18.51 -21.30 7.85
C ALA A 92 17.96 -21.28 6.41
N VAL A 93 16.65 -21.08 6.23
CA VAL A 93 16.05 -20.95 4.89
C VAL A 93 16.40 -19.62 4.23
N GLU A 94 16.50 -18.53 4.99
CA GLU A 94 16.97 -17.23 4.48
C GLU A 94 18.41 -17.30 3.99
N GLU A 95 19.31 -17.98 4.70
CA GLU A 95 20.69 -18.20 4.27
C GLU A 95 20.78 -19.01 2.97
N LEU A 96 19.92 -20.04 2.81
CA LEU A 96 19.93 -20.90 1.63
C LEU A 96 19.22 -20.31 0.41
N THR A 97 18.18 -19.50 0.60
CA THR A 97 17.30 -19.02 -0.48
C THR A 97 17.35 -17.51 -0.70
N GLY A 98 18.18 -16.81 0.08
CA GLY A 98 18.21 -15.36 0.17
C GLY A 98 17.06 -14.79 1.00
N PRO A 99 17.01 -13.45 1.17
CA PRO A 99 16.04 -12.77 2.01
C PRO A 99 14.60 -13.18 1.69
N ILE A 100 13.83 -13.53 2.73
CA ILE A 100 12.40 -13.83 2.61
C ILE A 100 11.63 -12.51 2.71
N PRO A 101 10.92 -12.07 1.65
CA PRO A 101 10.16 -10.83 1.70
C PRO A 101 9.00 -10.98 2.68
N ASP A 102 8.83 -10.04 3.60
CA ASP A 102 7.65 -9.97 4.44
C ASP A 102 6.48 -9.37 3.65
N THR A 103 5.78 -10.21 2.88
CA THR A 103 4.69 -9.77 2.01
C THR A 103 3.54 -9.14 2.79
N LYS A 104 3.32 -9.57 4.05
CA LYS A 104 2.29 -9.00 4.90
C LYS A 104 2.68 -7.59 5.35
N ALA A 105 3.90 -7.42 5.85
CA ALA A 105 4.41 -6.10 6.24
C ALA A 105 4.47 -5.16 5.02
N ASN A 106 4.89 -5.65 3.86
CA ASN A 106 4.91 -4.88 2.62
C ASN A 106 3.50 -4.45 2.18
N ALA A 107 2.52 -5.35 2.20
CA ALA A 107 1.14 -5.02 1.87
C ALA A 107 0.53 -4.03 2.88
N GLN A 108 0.85 -4.16 4.16
CA GLN A 108 0.44 -3.22 5.20
C GLN A 108 1.08 -1.84 5.01
N ALA A 109 2.38 -1.80 4.72
CA ALA A 109 3.11 -0.56 4.46
C ALA A 109 2.55 0.14 3.21
N GLU A 110 2.28 -0.60 2.13
CA GLU A 110 1.67 -0.07 0.92
C GLU A 110 0.26 0.47 1.19
N ALA A 111 -0.58 -0.28 1.92
CA ALA A 111 -1.91 0.18 2.30
C ALA A 111 -1.84 1.46 3.17
N GLN A 112 -0.88 1.54 4.09
CA GLN A 112 -0.67 2.72 4.92
C GLN A 112 -0.16 3.91 4.08
N ALA A 113 0.73 3.67 3.13
CA ALA A 113 1.22 4.70 2.22
C ALA A 113 0.08 5.29 1.39
N TRP A 114 -0.81 4.45 0.85
CA TRP A 114 -2.00 4.91 0.14
C TRP A 114 -2.97 5.68 1.03
N ARG A 115 -3.20 5.25 2.28
CA ARG A 115 -4.01 6.01 3.24
C ARG A 115 -3.42 7.41 3.49
N ARG A 116 -2.10 7.51 3.71
CA ARG A 116 -1.40 8.80 3.87
C ARG A 116 -1.43 9.65 2.60
N ALA A 117 -1.45 9.03 1.43
CA ALA A 117 -1.56 9.75 0.16
C ALA A 117 -2.93 10.40 -0.03
N TYR A 118 -3.99 9.78 0.49
CA TYR A 118 -5.34 10.30 0.42
C TYR A 118 -5.66 11.38 1.45
N GLU A 119 -4.97 11.36 2.60
CA GLU A 119 -5.20 12.23 3.75
C GLU A 119 -5.38 13.72 3.39
N PRO A 120 -4.55 14.37 2.54
CA PRO A 120 -4.73 15.78 2.22
C PRO A 120 -6.09 16.10 1.59
N LEU A 121 -6.59 15.23 0.70
CA LEU A 121 -7.92 15.40 0.09
C LEU A 121 -9.03 14.98 1.04
N ASP A 122 -8.85 13.91 1.82
CA ASP A 122 -9.84 13.52 2.83
C ASP A 122 -10.10 14.66 3.83
N GLN A 123 -9.03 15.34 4.28
CA GLN A 123 -9.13 16.50 5.18
C GLN A 123 -9.74 17.72 4.47
N ALA A 124 -9.24 18.09 3.29
CA ALA A 124 -9.65 19.31 2.61
C ALA A 124 -11.09 19.28 2.10
N LEU A 125 -11.61 18.10 1.78
CA LEU A 125 -12.98 17.93 1.29
C LEU A 125 -13.96 17.69 2.44
N SER A 126 -13.46 17.48 3.67
CA SER A 126 -14.31 17.28 4.85
C SER A 126 -15.20 18.49 5.09
N GLY A 127 -16.50 18.24 5.31
CA GLY A 127 -17.52 19.27 5.50
C GLY A 127 -18.22 19.71 4.21
N ASN A 128 -17.77 19.29 3.02
CA ASN A 128 -18.48 19.48 1.77
C ASN A 128 -19.04 18.15 1.26
N ALA A 129 -20.31 17.87 1.58
CA ALA A 129 -20.97 16.61 1.27
C ALA A 129 -20.88 16.21 -0.22
N PHE A 130 -20.91 17.17 -1.15
CA PHE A 130 -20.80 16.89 -2.58
C PHE A 130 -19.39 16.43 -2.97
N LEU A 131 -18.37 17.10 -2.45
CA LEU A 131 -16.98 16.75 -2.70
C LEU A 131 -16.59 15.44 -2.01
N GLU A 132 -17.03 15.22 -0.77
CA GLU A 132 -16.85 13.96 -0.05
C GLU A 132 -17.49 12.79 -0.83
N ALA A 133 -18.75 12.95 -1.25
CA ALA A 133 -19.47 11.94 -2.01
C ALA A 133 -18.87 11.70 -3.41
N TRP A 134 -18.18 12.67 -3.99
CA TRP A 134 -17.43 12.50 -5.23
C TRP A 134 -16.11 11.76 -5.01
N TRP A 135 -15.37 12.14 -3.97
CA TRP A 135 -14.04 11.63 -3.67
C TRP A 135 -14.04 10.19 -3.14
N THR A 136 -15.08 9.79 -2.41
CA THR A 136 -15.26 8.42 -1.90
C THR A 136 -15.63 7.40 -2.98
N ARG A 137 -15.96 7.83 -4.21
CA ARG A 137 -16.34 6.92 -5.29
C ARG A 137 -15.15 6.07 -5.75
N PRO A 138 -15.33 4.74 -5.95
CA PRO A 138 -14.25 3.87 -6.41
C PRO A 138 -13.61 4.30 -7.74
N HIS A 139 -14.40 4.82 -8.69
CA HIS A 139 -13.88 5.30 -9.97
C HIS A 139 -13.02 6.56 -9.82
N THR A 140 -13.37 7.47 -8.91
CA THR A 140 -12.58 8.68 -8.62
C THR A 140 -11.24 8.29 -7.99
N ARG A 141 -11.25 7.44 -6.96
CA ARG A 141 -10.03 6.90 -6.33
C ARG A 141 -9.17 6.15 -7.35
N GLY A 142 -9.78 5.32 -8.21
CA GLY A 142 -9.08 4.61 -9.27
C GLY A 142 -8.44 5.53 -10.31
N ALA A 143 -9.15 6.59 -10.75
CA ALA A 143 -8.59 7.59 -11.65
C ALA A 143 -7.43 8.36 -11.03
N PHE A 144 -7.56 8.75 -9.77
CA PHE A 144 -6.50 9.38 -9.00
C PHE A 144 -5.25 8.50 -8.91
N LYS A 145 -5.39 7.20 -8.57
CA LYS A 145 -4.26 6.27 -8.53
C LYS A 145 -3.52 6.18 -9.87
N ARG A 146 -4.25 6.18 -10.98
CA ARG A 146 -3.66 6.17 -12.34
C ARG A 146 -2.92 7.47 -12.66
N LEU A 147 -3.50 8.61 -12.29
CA LEU A 147 -2.87 9.92 -12.47
C LEU A 147 -1.58 10.07 -11.66
N ALA A 148 -1.49 9.40 -10.52
CA ALA A 148 -0.28 9.32 -9.69
C ALA A 148 0.72 8.24 -10.14
N GLY A 149 0.48 7.53 -11.24
CA GLY A 149 1.39 6.49 -11.74
C GLY A 149 1.53 5.27 -10.83
N GLY A 150 0.63 5.08 -9.86
CA GLY A 150 0.74 4.00 -8.88
C GLY A 150 1.77 4.24 -7.76
N ASP A 151 2.37 5.43 -7.67
CA ASP A 151 3.29 5.80 -6.59
C ASP A 151 2.55 6.58 -5.47
N PRO A 152 2.50 6.05 -4.23
CA PRO A 152 1.91 6.75 -3.09
C PRO A 152 2.56 8.10 -2.76
N ALA A 153 3.87 8.27 -3.01
CA ALA A 153 4.55 9.53 -2.73
C ALA A 153 4.11 10.63 -3.72
N ALA A 154 4.15 10.32 -5.02
CA ALA A 154 3.58 11.19 -6.06
C ALA A 154 2.09 11.46 -5.82
N ALA A 155 1.33 10.44 -5.41
CA ALA A 155 -0.09 10.57 -5.07
C ALA A 155 -0.32 11.57 -3.93
N ARG A 156 0.50 11.56 -2.88
CA ARG A 156 0.38 12.50 -1.77
C ARG A 156 0.60 13.94 -2.21
N THR A 157 1.61 14.20 -3.04
CA THR A 157 1.85 15.53 -3.62
C THR A 157 0.69 15.97 -4.51
N LEU A 158 0.20 15.08 -5.37
CA LEU A 158 -0.97 15.33 -6.22
C LEU A 158 -2.21 15.68 -5.41
N ALA A 159 -2.46 14.93 -4.32
CA ALA A 159 -3.57 15.19 -3.40
C ALA A 159 -3.43 16.55 -2.70
N ALA A 160 -2.25 16.88 -2.17
CA ALA A 160 -2.00 18.15 -1.49
C ALA A 160 -2.21 19.37 -2.42
N HIS A 161 -1.70 19.31 -3.65
CA HIS A 161 -1.90 20.38 -4.64
C HIS A 161 -3.37 20.51 -5.05
N THR A 162 -4.05 19.38 -5.29
CA THR A 162 -5.47 19.39 -5.66
C THR A 162 -6.34 19.91 -4.52
N ALA A 163 -6.04 19.52 -3.28
CA ALA A 163 -6.69 20.02 -2.07
C ALA A 163 -6.53 21.54 -1.92
N THR A 164 -5.31 22.06 -2.11
CA THR A 164 -5.02 23.50 -2.06
C THR A 164 -5.84 24.28 -3.09
N VAL A 165 -5.98 23.75 -4.31
CA VAL A 165 -6.76 24.41 -5.35
C VAL A 165 -8.26 24.34 -5.04
N LEU A 166 -8.79 23.17 -4.68
CA LEU A 166 -10.23 22.99 -4.43
C LEU A 166 -10.73 23.82 -3.23
N THR A 167 -9.91 23.99 -2.21
CA THR A 167 -10.24 24.81 -1.02
C THR A 167 -10.13 26.31 -1.29
N ALA A 168 -9.36 26.72 -2.30
CA ALA A 168 -9.28 28.12 -2.73
C ALA A 168 -10.46 28.55 -3.62
N LEU A 169 -11.34 27.62 -4.01
CA LEU A 169 -12.49 27.93 -4.85
C LEU A 169 -13.73 28.34 -4.01
N PRO A 170 -14.52 29.33 -4.48
CA PRO A 170 -14.34 30.09 -5.72
C PRO A 170 -13.24 31.17 -5.60
N ALA A 171 -12.36 31.24 -6.61
CA ALA A 171 -11.27 32.21 -6.68
C ALA A 171 -11.64 33.37 -7.62
N ASP A 172 -12.67 34.13 -7.26
CA ASP A 172 -13.24 35.18 -8.11
C ASP A 172 -12.19 36.24 -8.51
N GLY A 173 -12.13 36.55 -9.80
CA GLY A 173 -11.19 37.56 -10.35
C GLY A 173 -9.72 37.13 -10.43
N VAL A 174 -9.37 35.88 -10.10
CA VAL A 174 -8.00 35.35 -10.21
C VAL A 174 -7.82 34.62 -11.54
N ALA A 175 -6.78 34.98 -12.31
CA ALA A 175 -6.44 34.26 -13.53
C ALA A 175 -5.98 32.82 -13.21
N LEU A 176 -6.40 31.85 -14.04
CA LEU A 176 -6.11 30.43 -13.82
C LEU A 176 -4.60 30.12 -13.66
N PRO A 177 -3.68 30.70 -14.46
CA PRO A 177 -2.25 30.46 -14.28
C PRO A 177 -1.70 31.02 -12.96
N ILE A 178 -2.27 32.12 -12.45
CA ILE A 178 -1.89 32.70 -11.15
C ILE A 178 -2.37 31.80 -10.02
N LEU A 179 -3.60 31.27 -10.11
CA LEU A 179 -4.12 30.29 -9.14
C LEU A 179 -3.26 29.03 -9.13
N ALA A 180 -2.90 28.51 -10.32
CA ALA A 180 -2.05 27.33 -10.48
C ALA A 180 -0.67 27.53 -9.84
N ALA A 181 0.01 28.64 -10.16
CA ALA A 181 1.32 28.96 -9.61
C ALA A 181 1.28 29.14 -8.08
N ARG A 182 0.25 29.81 -7.54
CA ARG A 182 0.10 30.00 -6.08
C ARG A 182 -0.14 28.68 -5.34
N ALA A 183 -0.93 27.79 -5.91
CA ALA A 183 -1.33 26.55 -5.24
C ALA A 183 -0.33 25.40 -5.42
N THR A 184 0.48 25.43 -6.49
CA THR A 184 1.28 24.25 -6.90
C THR A 184 2.73 24.59 -7.26
N GLY A 185 3.08 25.86 -7.37
CA GLY A 185 4.38 26.32 -7.90
C GLY A 185 4.51 26.25 -9.42
N ASP A 186 3.52 25.73 -10.14
CA ASP A 186 3.51 25.62 -11.61
C ASP A 186 2.26 26.31 -12.21
N ALA A 187 2.48 27.32 -13.06
CA ALA A 187 1.41 28.07 -13.72
C ALA A 187 0.58 27.21 -14.70
N HIS A 188 1.11 26.09 -15.15
CA HIS A 188 0.46 25.15 -16.07
C HIS A 188 -0.18 23.97 -15.35
N ALA A 189 -0.07 23.85 -14.03
CA ALA A 189 -0.57 22.69 -13.30
C ALA A 189 -2.08 22.44 -13.48
N LEU A 190 -2.85 23.50 -13.76
CA LEU A 190 -4.30 23.45 -13.94
C LEU A 190 -4.74 23.23 -15.39
N ASP A 191 -3.81 23.04 -16.33
CA ASP A 191 -4.14 22.71 -17.71
C ASP A 191 -4.90 21.37 -17.78
N ALA A 192 -5.84 21.25 -18.73
CA ALA A 192 -6.77 20.12 -18.79
C ALA A 192 -6.10 18.78 -19.12
N ASP A 193 -4.90 18.81 -19.69
CA ASP A 193 -4.09 17.63 -19.96
C ASP A 193 -3.26 17.19 -18.74
N ARG A 194 -3.15 18.01 -17.70
CA ARG A 194 -2.38 17.74 -16.48
C ARG A 194 -3.20 17.01 -15.40
N PRO A 195 -2.55 16.19 -14.55
CA PRO A 195 -3.21 15.48 -13.46
C PRO A 195 -4.03 16.37 -12.51
N ILE A 196 -3.46 17.49 -12.06
CA ILE A 196 -4.12 18.40 -11.11
C ILE A 196 -5.32 19.07 -11.79
N GLY A 197 -5.14 19.64 -12.99
CA GLY A 197 -6.23 20.23 -13.78
C GLY A 197 -7.41 19.28 -13.99
N ARG A 198 -7.16 18.03 -14.35
CA ARG A 198 -8.23 17.01 -14.51
C ARG A 198 -9.01 16.75 -13.22
N LEU A 199 -8.33 16.63 -12.09
CA LEU A 199 -8.96 16.39 -10.79
C LEU A 199 -9.75 17.60 -10.31
N VAL A 200 -9.19 18.80 -10.44
CA VAL A 200 -9.85 20.05 -10.07
C VAL A 200 -11.11 20.27 -10.91
N LEU A 201 -11.06 20.04 -12.23
CA LEU A 201 -12.23 20.12 -13.09
C LEU A 201 -13.32 19.11 -12.69
N ALA A 202 -12.94 17.88 -12.35
CA ALA A 202 -13.87 16.85 -11.90
C ALA A 202 -14.54 17.22 -10.56
N GLY A 203 -13.78 17.73 -9.60
CA GLY A 203 -14.30 18.23 -8.31
C GLY A 203 -15.17 19.48 -8.49
N HIS A 204 -14.75 20.44 -9.31
CA HIS A 204 -15.53 21.65 -9.59
C HIS A 204 -16.91 21.36 -10.20
N ARG A 205 -17.01 20.36 -11.08
CA ARG A 205 -18.29 19.95 -11.68
C ARG A 205 -19.33 19.50 -10.65
N VAL A 206 -18.91 18.89 -9.54
CA VAL A 206 -19.83 18.45 -8.48
C VAL A 206 -20.15 19.56 -7.47
N MET A 207 -19.40 20.68 -7.49
CA MET A 207 -19.66 21.85 -6.63
C MET A 207 -20.77 22.78 -7.16
N GLY A 208 -21.08 22.78 -8.46
CA GLY A 208 -22.10 23.66 -9.06
C GLY A 208 -23.49 23.02 -9.18
N PRO A 209 -24.62 23.78 -9.24
CA PRO A 209 -24.82 25.24 -9.14
C PRO A 209 -25.40 25.72 -7.79
N LEU A 210 -25.53 24.87 -6.77
CA LEU A 210 -26.18 25.23 -5.49
C LEU A 210 -25.23 25.91 -4.46
N ALA A 211 -23.91 25.93 -4.71
CA ALA A 211 -22.97 26.69 -3.87
C ALA A 211 -23.07 28.22 -4.03
N ARG A 212 -23.94 28.73 -4.94
CA ARG A 212 -24.15 30.18 -5.14
C ARG A 212 -25.18 30.79 -4.18
N THR A 213 -25.94 30.01 -3.42
CA THR A 213 -26.90 30.56 -2.45
C THR A 213 -26.20 30.91 -1.14
N ARG A 214 -25.54 32.08 -1.12
CA ARG A 214 -25.48 32.86 0.12
C ARG A 214 -26.91 33.29 0.48
N PRO A 215 -27.31 33.35 1.76
CA PRO A 215 -28.48 34.15 2.13
C PRO A 215 -28.22 35.58 1.67
N ARG A 216 -29.09 36.12 0.82
CA ARG A 216 -29.12 37.56 0.56
C ARG A 216 -29.50 38.20 1.88
N ASP A 217 -28.64 39.08 2.39
CA ASP A 217 -28.92 39.90 3.56
C ASP A 217 -30.30 40.57 3.35
N PRO A 218 -31.31 40.28 4.19
CA PRO A 218 -32.65 40.82 4.01
C PRO A 218 -32.71 42.34 4.21
N ASP A 219 -31.62 43.00 4.66
CA ASP A 219 -31.63 44.42 5.01
C ASP A 219 -30.95 45.36 3.99
N HIS A 220 -30.59 44.88 2.80
CA HIS A 220 -30.09 45.78 1.76
C HIS A 220 -31.25 46.47 1.01
N ARG A 221 -31.79 47.55 1.60
CA ARG A 221 -32.66 48.49 0.89
C ARG A 221 -31.85 49.26 -0.16
N PRO A 222 -32.29 49.33 -1.43
CA PRO A 222 -31.66 50.22 -2.39
C PRO A 222 -32.00 51.67 -2.04
N GLU A 223 -30.98 52.50 -1.86
CA GLU A 223 -31.16 53.96 -1.80
C GLU A 223 -31.74 54.44 -3.13
N VAL A 224 -33.00 54.88 -3.10
CA VAL A 224 -33.66 55.54 -4.22
C VAL A 224 -33.07 56.93 -4.33
N ARG A 225 -32.20 57.12 -5.32
CA ARG A 225 -31.66 58.42 -5.71
C ARG A 225 -32.80 59.33 -6.16
N ALA A 226 -33.13 60.33 -5.35
CA ALA A 226 -34.13 61.35 -5.68
C ALA A 226 -33.69 62.16 -6.91
N ALA A 227 -34.59 62.27 -7.89
CA ALA A 227 -34.43 63.16 -9.03
C ALA A 227 -34.71 64.62 -8.61
N PRO A 228 -33.98 65.62 -9.15
CA PRO A 228 -34.17 67.02 -8.79
C PRO A 228 -35.47 67.58 -9.37
N ARG A 229 -36.19 68.39 -8.56
CA ARG A 229 -37.38 69.14 -8.96
C ARG A 229 -37.00 70.24 -9.96
N PRO A 230 -37.78 70.46 -11.03
CA PRO A 230 -37.63 71.65 -11.86
C PRO A 230 -38.16 72.90 -11.11
N VAL A 231 -37.40 73.98 -11.22
CA VAL A 231 -37.75 75.34 -10.78
C VAL A 231 -38.22 76.11 -12.01
N GLY A 232 -39.37 76.78 -11.91
CA GLY A 232 -39.83 77.81 -12.84
C GLY A 232 -40.68 77.31 -13.99
#